data_AF-A0ABD0TN74-F1
#
_entry.id   AF-A0ABD0TN74-F1
#
_cell.length_a   1.000
_cell.length_b   1.000
_cell.length_c   1.000
_cell.angle_alpha   90.00
_cell.angle_beta   90.00
_cell.angle_gamma   90.00
#
_symmetry.space_group_name_H-M   'P 1'
#
loop_
_entity.id
_entity.type
_entity.pdbx_description
1 polymer ?
#
loop_
_entity_poly.entity_id
_entity_poly.type
_entity_poly.pdbx_seq_one_letter_code
_entity_poly.pdbx_strand_id
1 'polypeptide(L)'
;MKSSSALVQITKLLLLWWSCIESTCARRIQYPEDGYYGNNFFDAQSLDSKVNAALQRLDHTPKWVKGWPDPSIQMGQVSGLALDTTGRLLVFHRDTNVWDQRTFSDRNVYQGIGEPPISRPTILVFNDTGELVDKWGKNLFYMPHGITVDAEGNVWLTDVALHQVFKFTPDQRQKPALVLGEKFVPGNDEQHFCKPSAVAVMKSGEFFVADGYCNHRILKYSPSGEIILQWGKAHGNDQFVFNVPHALTLAEDRGLVCVADRERGRVGCYRSDNGTFAANYASWLIGSRLFSVAYSPARGGRLYVVNGPYGSLPVPVRGYVIDFASGTLIGTFAPDGGLHNPHDVVASPDGAAVYVAEIDPYRVHKFVDDTVKREANATRVKVAVKPTATVEVSSRTSLDADSAALAWWWGAGGAGGAAAAALLALAAAALLRARNRGKHARDRQALLADE
;
A
#
# COMPACT_ATOMS: atom_id res chain seq x y z
N MET A 1 34.23 23.52 -56.63
CA MET A 1 34.73 23.52 -55.24
C MET A 1 33.68 24.18 -54.34
N LYS A 2 33.05 23.38 -53.46
CA LYS A 2 32.26 23.71 -52.26
C LYS A 2 31.18 22.62 -52.07
N SER A 3 31.62 21.44 -51.65
CA SER A 3 30.78 20.38 -51.07
C SER A 3 31.72 19.38 -50.39
N SER A 4 32.19 19.72 -49.20
CA SER A 4 33.06 18.83 -48.40
C SER A 4 33.17 19.19 -46.92
N SER A 5 32.26 20.01 -46.36
CA SER A 5 32.30 20.36 -44.93
C SER A 5 31.11 19.85 -44.10
N ALA A 6 30.07 19.28 -44.72
CA ALA A 6 28.93 18.71 -44.00
C ALA A 6 29.07 17.19 -43.72
N LEU A 7 29.87 16.46 -44.51
CA LEU A 7 30.01 14.99 -44.37
C LEU A 7 31.03 14.57 -43.29
N VAL A 8 31.91 15.47 -42.86
CA VAL A 8 32.96 15.19 -41.85
C VAL A 8 32.48 15.47 -40.41
N GLN A 9 31.38 16.20 -40.23
CA GLN A 9 30.76 16.41 -38.92
C GLN A 9 29.75 15.31 -38.53
N ILE A 10 29.20 14.57 -39.50
CA ILE A 10 28.22 13.49 -39.24
C ILE A 10 28.94 12.17 -38.88
N THR A 11 30.15 11.94 -39.38
CA THR A 11 30.95 10.74 -39.05
C THR A 11 31.66 10.79 -37.69
N LYS A 12 31.83 11.98 -37.08
CA LYS A 12 32.35 12.13 -35.71
C LYS A 12 31.28 11.99 -34.61
N LEU A 13 30.01 12.15 -34.95
CA LEU A 13 28.89 11.92 -34.00
C LEU A 13 28.46 10.44 -33.95
N LEU A 14 28.68 9.67 -35.01
CA LEU A 14 28.35 8.24 -35.07
C LEU A 14 29.42 7.31 -34.42
N LEU A 15 30.66 7.79 -34.24
CA LEU A 15 31.74 7.04 -33.57
C LEU A 15 31.82 7.28 -32.06
N LEU A 16 31.07 8.26 -31.51
CA LEU A 16 30.84 8.43 -30.08
C LEU A 16 29.61 7.67 -29.57
N TRP A 17 28.91 6.97 -30.47
CA TRP A 17 27.75 6.13 -30.18
C TRP A 17 28.08 4.62 -30.13
N TRP A 18 29.36 4.23 -30.28
CA TRP A 18 29.79 2.82 -30.25
C TRP A 18 30.92 2.52 -29.24
N SER A 19 31.15 3.36 -28.23
CA SER A 19 32.17 3.08 -27.18
C SER A 19 31.68 3.20 -25.74
N CYS A 20 30.37 3.11 -25.50
CA CYS A 20 29.82 2.98 -24.14
C CYS A 20 28.90 1.77 -23.95
N ILE A 21 28.99 0.80 -24.86
CA ILE A 21 28.53 -0.57 -24.64
C ILE A 21 29.79 -1.35 -24.24
N GLU A 22 29.74 -1.98 -23.06
CA GLU A 22 30.81 -2.75 -22.41
C GLU A 22 31.77 -1.98 -21.50
N SER A 23 31.27 -1.56 -20.33
CA SER A 23 31.98 -1.83 -19.06
C SER A 23 31.04 -1.73 -17.85
N THR A 24 30.68 -2.92 -17.35
CA THR A 24 30.54 -3.26 -15.92
C THR A 24 29.45 -2.60 -15.06
N CYS A 25 28.43 -3.42 -14.81
CA CYS A 25 27.90 -3.81 -13.50
C CYS A 25 27.12 -2.78 -12.65
N ALA A 26 25.84 -3.12 -12.43
CA ALA A 26 25.02 -2.77 -11.27
C ALA A 26 25.07 -1.29 -10.81
N ARG A 27 24.35 -0.41 -11.52
CA ARG A 27 23.98 0.88 -10.93
C ARG A 27 22.91 0.65 -9.86
N ARG A 28 23.40 0.65 -8.62
CA ARG A 28 22.68 0.84 -7.35
C ARG A 28 21.60 1.92 -7.53
N ILE A 29 20.42 1.70 -6.97
CA ILE A 29 19.38 2.73 -6.82
C ILE A 29 20.05 3.98 -6.25
N GLN A 30 20.14 5.05 -7.03
CA GLN A 30 20.52 6.35 -6.51
C GLN A 30 19.34 6.83 -5.67
N TYR A 31 19.49 6.74 -4.36
CA TYR A 31 18.65 7.50 -3.44
C TYR A 31 18.79 8.97 -3.83
N PRO A 32 17.68 9.73 -3.99
CA PRO A 32 17.79 11.18 -4.03
C PRO A 32 18.58 11.61 -2.79
N GLU A 33 19.63 12.42 -2.96
CA GLU A 33 20.38 13.04 -1.86
C GLU A 33 19.54 14.14 -1.19
N ASP A 34 18.26 13.88 -0.94
CA ASP A 34 17.33 14.88 -0.49
C ASP A 34 17.32 14.90 1.05
N GLY A 35 18.25 15.69 1.59
CA GLY A 35 17.86 16.83 2.41
C GLY A 35 17.48 16.57 3.87
N TYR A 36 18.40 16.03 4.70
CA TYR A 36 18.23 16.17 6.16
C TYR A 36 19.44 16.71 6.94
N TYR A 37 20.64 16.80 6.34
CA TYR A 37 21.77 17.56 6.90
C TYR A 37 22.64 18.12 5.77
N GLY A 38 23.01 19.41 5.88
CA GLY A 38 23.76 20.13 4.85
C GLY A 38 25.11 19.49 4.50
N ASN A 39 25.60 19.81 3.30
CA ASN A 39 26.74 19.23 2.59
C ASN A 39 28.11 19.23 3.30
N ASN A 40 28.22 19.58 4.60
CA ASN A 40 29.50 19.76 5.29
C ASN A 40 29.56 19.17 6.72
N PHE A 41 28.76 18.15 7.05
CA PHE A 41 28.94 17.39 8.32
C PHE A 41 29.66 16.05 8.09
N PHE A 42 30.42 15.95 7.00
CA PHE A 42 30.90 14.70 6.43
C PHE A 42 32.43 14.64 6.35
N ASP A 43 33.10 14.41 7.49
CA ASP A 43 34.42 13.79 7.45
C ASP A 43 34.78 13.21 8.84
N ALA A 44 34.45 11.93 9.09
CA ALA A 44 35.03 11.06 10.15
C ALA A 44 34.22 9.77 10.45
N GLN A 45 32.93 9.68 10.10
CA GLN A 45 32.07 8.58 10.58
C GLN A 45 31.87 7.44 9.57
N SER A 46 31.98 6.21 10.07
CA SER A 46 31.60 4.98 9.33
C SER A 46 30.11 5.00 8.94
N LEU A 47 29.75 4.25 7.90
CA LEU A 47 28.36 4.11 7.46
C LEU A 47 27.45 3.54 8.57
N ASP A 48 27.97 2.61 9.37
CA ASP A 48 27.28 2.05 10.54
C ASP A 48 26.87 3.15 11.54
N SER A 49 27.83 4.03 11.86
CA SER A 49 27.59 5.15 12.77
C SER A 49 26.50 6.09 12.25
N LYS A 50 26.47 6.33 10.93
CA LYS A 50 25.44 7.17 10.28
C LYS A 50 24.06 6.53 10.35
N VAL A 51 23.95 5.24 10.02
CA VAL A 51 22.69 4.48 10.11
C VAL A 51 22.18 4.53 11.55
N ASN A 52 23.03 4.19 12.52
CA ASN A 52 22.65 4.15 13.93
C ASN A 52 22.19 5.51 14.46
N ALA A 53 22.92 6.59 14.15
CA ALA A 53 22.55 7.94 14.56
C ALA A 53 21.22 8.40 13.93
N ALA A 54 20.95 8.02 12.68
CA ALA A 54 19.70 8.35 12.02
C ALA A 54 18.51 7.55 12.61
N LEU A 55 18.70 6.26 12.89
CA LEU A 55 17.69 5.43 13.54
C LEU A 55 17.31 5.93 14.94
N GLN A 56 18.27 6.47 15.70
CA GLN A 56 18.03 7.05 17.03
C GLN A 56 17.16 8.31 17.01
N ARG A 57 17.02 8.98 15.85
CA ARG A 57 16.18 10.18 15.72
C ARG A 57 14.73 9.85 15.35
N LEU A 58 14.47 8.64 14.89
CA LEU A 58 13.12 8.19 14.58
C LEU A 58 12.36 7.91 15.88
N ASP A 59 11.04 8.08 15.85
CA ASP A 59 10.22 7.60 16.95
C ASP A 59 10.30 6.07 17.02
N HIS A 60 10.41 5.54 18.23
CA HIS A 60 10.49 4.11 18.47
C HIS A 60 9.11 3.53 18.76
N THR A 61 8.10 3.93 18.01
CA THR A 61 6.72 3.44 18.06
C THR A 61 6.35 2.79 16.72
N PRO A 62 5.46 1.78 16.73
CA PRO A 62 4.82 1.13 17.89
C PRO A 62 5.79 0.27 18.74
N LYS A 63 5.41 -0.03 19.99
CA LYS A 63 6.22 -0.76 20.98
C LYS A 63 5.92 -2.25 20.99
N TRP A 64 6.95 -3.10 21.09
CA TRP A 64 6.81 -4.56 21.08
C TRP A 64 6.05 -5.08 22.32
N VAL A 65 5.11 -5.99 22.07
CA VAL A 65 4.40 -6.74 23.12
C VAL A 65 5.10 -8.09 23.29
N LYS A 66 5.98 -8.15 24.29
CA LYS A 66 6.78 -9.35 24.57
C LYS A 66 5.91 -10.53 24.98
N GLY A 67 6.21 -11.71 24.41
CA GLY A 67 5.47 -12.95 24.70
C GLY A 67 4.10 -13.03 24.05
N TRP A 68 3.84 -12.22 23.02
CA TRP A 68 2.63 -12.28 22.20
C TRP A 68 2.96 -12.78 20.79
N PRO A 69 2.23 -13.77 20.24
CA PRO A 69 1.31 -14.66 20.95
C PRO A 69 2.11 -15.61 21.87
N ASP A 70 1.43 -16.55 22.54
CA ASP A 70 2.10 -17.57 23.33
C ASP A 70 3.20 -18.27 22.49
N PRO A 71 4.49 -18.20 22.91
CA PRO A 71 5.61 -18.73 22.13
C PRO A 71 5.62 -20.26 22.02
N SER A 72 4.76 -20.96 22.78
CA SER A 72 4.55 -22.41 22.69
C SER A 72 3.75 -22.83 21.44
N ILE A 73 3.04 -21.89 20.82
CA ILE A 73 2.22 -22.15 19.63
C ILE A 73 3.14 -22.35 18.42
N GLN A 74 3.21 -23.60 17.96
CA GLN A 74 4.05 -23.99 16.84
C GLN A 74 3.42 -23.56 15.51
N MET A 75 4.24 -22.93 14.68
CA MET A 75 3.91 -22.56 13.32
C MET A 75 5.10 -22.84 12.41
N GLY A 76 4.79 -23.01 11.11
CA GLY A 76 5.80 -23.08 10.06
C GLY A 76 6.29 -21.70 9.67
N GLN A 77 7.02 -21.62 8.55
CA GLN A 77 7.28 -20.33 7.89
C GLN A 77 5.98 -19.52 7.77
N VAL A 78 5.93 -18.37 8.45
CA VAL A 78 4.74 -17.52 8.50
C VAL A 78 4.77 -16.59 7.30
N SER A 79 3.89 -16.83 6.33
CA SER A 79 3.94 -16.16 5.04
C SER A 79 3.00 -14.97 4.93
N GLY A 80 1.95 -14.89 5.73
CA GLY A 80 1.01 -13.78 5.62
C GLY A 80 0.20 -13.52 6.87
N LEU A 81 -0.23 -12.28 7.03
CA LEU A 81 -1.05 -11.79 8.13
C LEU A 81 -2.25 -11.00 7.60
N ALA A 82 -3.40 -11.16 8.25
CA ALA A 82 -4.56 -10.31 7.98
C ALA A 82 -5.31 -10.03 9.28
N LEU A 83 -6.03 -8.90 9.34
CA LEU A 83 -6.98 -8.63 10.41
C LEU A 83 -8.39 -8.89 9.88
N ASP A 84 -9.21 -9.62 10.62
CA ASP A 84 -10.62 -9.72 10.29
C ASP A 84 -11.40 -8.44 10.68
N THR A 85 -12.68 -8.39 10.31
CA THR A 85 -13.57 -7.27 10.59
C THR A 85 -13.81 -7.00 12.08
N THR A 86 -13.40 -7.93 12.96
CA THR A 86 -13.47 -7.79 14.43
C THR A 86 -12.12 -7.43 15.04
N GLY A 87 -11.05 -7.33 14.24
CA GLY A 87 -9.69 -7.03 14.68
C GLY A 87 -8.91 -8.25 15.17
N ARG A 88 -9.39 -9.49 14.95
CA ARG A 88 -8.62 -10.71 15.22
C ARG A 88 -7.56 -10.91 14.16
N LEU A 89 -6.40 -11.42 14.56
CA LEU A 89 -5.30 -11.70 13.65
C LEU A 89 -5.45 -13.08 13.04
N LEU A 90 -5.47 -13.15 11.71
CA LEU A 90 -5.29 -14.37 10.94
C LEU A 90 -3.83 -14.50 10.54
N VAL A 91 -3.26 -15.68 10.78
CA VAL A 91 -1.87 -16.04 10.46
C VAL A 91 -1.89 -17.17 9.45
N PHE A 92 -1.28 -16.97 8.28
CA PHE A 92 -1.11 -17.98 7.25
C PHE A 92 0.31 -18.53 7.28
N HIS A 93 0.47 -19.83 7.48
CA HIS A 93 1.78 -20.48 7.63
C HIS A 93 1.87 -21.79 6.83
N ARG A 94 3.12 -22.21 6.58
CA ARG A 94 3.45 -23.37 5.72
C ARG A 94 3.56 -24.70 6.47
N ASP A 95 3.20 -24.73 7.75
CA ASP A 95 3.41 -25.88 8.66
C ASP A 95 4.84 -26.46 8.50
N THR A 96 5.00 -27.76 8.21
CA THR A 96 6.30 -28.38 7.96
C THR A 96 6.93 -28.03 6.61
N ASN A 97 6.17 -27.47 5.66
CA ASN A 97 6.70 -27.15 4.34
C ASN A 97 7.62 -25.93 4.41
N VAL A 98 8.76 -26.02 3.73
CA VAL A 98 9.76 -24.95 3.64
C VAL A 98 9.92 -24.58 2.18
N TRP A 99 9.79 -23.28 1.88
CA TRP A 99 10.21 -22.77 0.57
C TRP A 99 11.72 -22.57 0.59
N ASP A 100 12.42 -23.43 -0.14
CA ASP A 100 13.86 -23.36 -0.38
C ASP A 100 14.17 -23.42 -1.89
N GLN A 101 15.46 -23.53 -2.23
CA GLN A 101 15.95 -23.55 -3.61
C GLN A 101 15.50 -24.80 -4.40
N ARG A 102 15.01 -25.85 -3.74
CA ARG A 102 14.58 -27.13 -4.33
C ARG A 102 13.06 -27.22 -4.51
N THR A 103 12.30 -26.26 -3.97
CA THR A 103 10.83 -26.27 -4.03
C THR A 103 10.28 -26.19 -5.46
N PHE A 104 11.00 -25.53 -6.37
CA PHE A 104 10.58 -25.30 -7.75
C PHE A 104 11.67 -25.69 -8.75
N SER A 105 11.26 -26.10 -9.95
CA SER A 105 12.16 -26.22 -11.10
C SER A 105 12.64 -24.86 -11.61
N ASP A 106 13.58 -24.88 -12.53
CA ASP A 106 14.02 -23.72 -13.32
C ASP A 106 12.87 -23.05 -14.09
N ARG A 107 11.82 -23.80 -14.43
CA ARG A 107 10.58 -23.31 -15.06
C ARG A 107 9.50 -22.90 -14.07
N ASN A 108 9.86 -22.71 -12.79
CA ASN A 108 8.93 -22.34 -11.72
C ASN A 108 7.83 -23.37 -11.43
N VAL A 109 7.95 -24.61 -11.88
CA VAL A 109 6.98 -25.68 -11.57
C VAL A 109 7.30 -26.27 -10.21
N TYR A 110 6.27 -26.46 -9.37
CA TYR A 110 6.42 -27.07 -8.06
C TYR A 110 6.91 -28.52 -8.16
N GLN A 111 7.91 -28.90 -7.36
CA GLN A 111 8.55 -30.22 -7.47
C GLN A 111 7.82 -31.32 -6.66
N GLY A 112 6.98 -30.94 -5.69
CA GLY A 112 6.22 -31.88 -4.86
C GLY A 112 4.87 -32.30 -5.46
N ILE A 113 4.70 -32.24 -6.77
CA ILE A 113 3.46 -32.68 -7.43
C ILE A 113 3.29 -34.18 -7.21
N GLY A 114 2.10 -34.58 -6.74
CA GLY A 114 1.79 -35.96 -6.36
C GLY A 114 1.76 -36.17 -4.84
N GLU A 115 2.43 -35.31 -4.07
CA GLU A 115 2.32 -35.32 -2.61
C GLU A 115 0.97 -34.74 -2.15
N PRO A 116 0.47 -35.17 -0.97
CA PRO A 116 -0.73 -34.57 -0.41
C PRO A 116 -0.50 -33.11 -0.01
N PRO A 117 -1.55 -32.27 0.01
CA PRO A 117 -1.48 -30.93 0.57
C PRO A 117 -1.14 -30.97 2.07
N ILE A 118 -0.77 -29.82 2.64
CA ILE A 118 -0.44 -29.68 4.06
C ILE A 118 -1.59 -30.24 4.92
N SER A 119 -1.27 -31.27 5.71
CA SER A 119 -2.27 -32.09 6.42
C SER A 119 -2.76 -31.50 7.75
N ARG A 120 -2.23 -30.33 8.12
CA ARG A 120 -2.56 -29.60 9.34
C ARG A 120 -3.17 -28.24 9.00
N PRO A 121 -3.89 -27.60 9.94
CA PRO A 121 -4.38 -26.24 9.73
C PRO A 121 -3.23 -25.31 9.35
N THR A 122 -3.43 -24.49 8.31
CA THR A 122 -2.47 -23.50 7.81
C THR A 122 -2.87 -22.08 8.17
N ILE A 123 -4.10 -21.88 8.66
CA ILE A 123 -4.63 -20.60 9.08
C ILE A 123 -4.96 -20.69 10.58
N LEU A 124 -4.32 -19.83 11.36
CA LEU A 124 -4.51 -19.70 12.80
C LEU A 124 -5.14 -18.34 13.09
N VAL A 125 -6.10 -18.29 14.01
CA VAL A 125 -6.80 -17.04 14.37
C VAL A 125 -6.56 -16.71 15.83
N PHE A 126 -6.03 -15.53 16.10
CA PHE A 126 -5.73 -15.03 17.43
C PHE A 126 -6.62 -13.85 17.80
N ASN A 127 -7.10 -13.83 19.03
CA ASN A 127 -7.72 -12.63 19.58
C ASN A 127 -6.66 -11.60 20.02
N ASP A 128 -7.09 -10.45 20.54
CA ASP A 128 -6.18 -9.37 20.96
C ASP A 128 -5.24 -9.79 22.11
N THR A 129 -5.64 -10.74 22.95
CA THR A 129 -4.80 -11.25 24.07
C THR A 129 -3.74 -12.25 23.60
N GLY A 130 -3.83 -12.75 22.36
CA GLY A 130 -2.88 -13.72 21.80
C GLY A 130 -3.31 -15.18 22.00
N GLU A 131 -4.54 -15.41 22.45
CA GLU A 131 -5.14 -16.74 22.54
C GLU A 131 -5.55 -17.22 21.14
N LEU A 132 -5.22 -18.47 20.83
CA LEU A 132 -5.66 -19.15 19.61
C LEU A 132 -7.14 -19.50 19.73
N VAL A 133 -8.00 -18.78 19.02
CA VAL A 133 -9.47 -18.93 19.11
C VAL A 133 -10.07 -19.74 17.97
N ASP A 134 -9.35 -19.93 16.86
CA ASP A 134 -9.82 -20.70 15.72
C ASP A 134 -8.63 -21.18 14.85
N LYS A 135 -8.84 -22.25 14.07
CA LYS A 135 -7.87 -22.77 13.11
C LYS A 135 -8.54 -23.55 11.98
N TRP A 136 -8.06 -23.37 10.75
CA TRP A 136 -8.58 -24.06 9.56
C TRP A 136 -7.54 -24.11 8.42
N GLY A 137 -7.95 -24.49 7.22
CA GLY A 137 -7.05 -24.56 6.04
C GLY A 137 -6.35 -25.92 5.84
N LYS A 138 -6.69 -26.93 6.66
CA LYS A 138 -6.18 -28.29 6.53
C LYS A 138 -6.50 -28.89 5.16
N ASN A 139 -5.51 -29.55 4.54
CA ASN A 139 -5.61 -30.26 3.25
C ASN A 139 -5.94 -29.36 2.03
N LEU A 140 -5.69 -28.05 2.10
CA LEU A 140 -6.01 -27.13 1.01
C LEU A 140 -4.79 -26.61 0.24
N PHE A 141 -3.66 -26.40 0.93
CA PHE A 141 -2.53 -25.62 0.42
C PHE A 141 -1.23 -26.44 0.38
N TYR A 142 -0.30 -26.02 -0.47
CA TYR A 142 1.02 -26.63 -0.67
C TYR A 142 2.14 -25.68 -0.26
N MET A 143 2.04 -24.41 -0.68
CA MET A 143 3.01 -23.39 -0.33
C MET A 143 2.32 -22.03 -0.13
N PRO A 144 1.66 -21.86 1.04
CA PRO A 144 1.07 -20.61 1.49
C PRO A 144 1.95 -19.37 1.25
N HIS A 145 1.33 -18.29 0.77
CA HIS A 145 1.96 -16.98 0.66
C HIS A 145 1.10 -15.86 1.24
N GLY A 146 0.32 -15.13 0.45
CA GLY A 146 -0.46 -13.98 0.90
C GLY A 146 -1.80 -14.37 1.52
N ILE A 147 -2.28 -13.55 2.46
CA ILE A 147 -3.62 -13.61 3.04
C ILE A 147 -4.18 -12.19 3.19
N THR A 148 -5.46 -11.98 2.88
CA THR A 148 -6.18 -10.76 3.22
C THR A 148 -7.63 -11.07 3.56
N VAL A 149 -8.30 -10.18 4.31
CA VAL A 149 -9.72 -10.31 4.65
C VAL A 149 -10.46 -9.10 4.08
N ASP A 150 -11.52 -9.34 3.31
CA ASP A 150 -12.33 -8.27 2.75
C ASP A 150 -13.40 -7.74 3.73
N ALA A 151 -14.13 -6.71 3.32
CA ALA A 151 -15.12 -6.03 4.18
C ALA A 151 -16.30 -6.95 4.56
N GLU A 152 -16.59 -7.98 3.76
CA GLU A 152 -17.61 -9.00 4.02
C GLU A 152 -17.07 -10.16 4.88
N GLY A 153 -15.79 -10.14 5.25
CA GLY A 153 -15.14 -11.17 6.05
C GLY A 153 -14.68 -12.39 5.24
N ASN A 154 -14.70 -12.33 3.90
CA ASN A 154 -14.13 -13.40 3.09
C ASN A 154 -12.61 -13.37 3.19
N VAL A 155 -12.00 -14.55 3.19
CA VAL A 155 -10.55 -14.72 3.29
C VAL A 155 -10.00 -15.03 1.91
N TRP A 156 -9.09 -14.16 1.45
CA TRP A 156 -8.41 -14.27 0.17
C TRP A 156 -6.97 -14.72 0.37
N LEU A 157 -6.54 -15.69 -0.42
CA LEU A 157 -5.28 -16.40 -0.19
C LEU A 157 -4.54 -16.59 -1.51
N THR A 158 -3.21 -16.58 -1.46
CA THR A 158 -2.37 -17.02 -2.57
C THR A 158 -1.51 -18.23 -2.18
N ASP A 159 -1.36 -19.15 -3.13
CA ASP A 159 -0.46 -20.30 -2.98
C ASP A 159 0.51 -20.33 -4.15
N VAL A 160 1.80 -20.23 -3.85
CA VAL A 160 2.84 -20.11 -4.88
C VAL A 160 3.18 -21.44 -5.55
N ALA A 161 2.92 -22.57 -4.88
CA ALA A 161 3.10 -23.90 -5.48
C ALA A 161 1.93 -24.20 -6.41
N LEU A 162 0.72 -23.80 -6.02
CA LEU A 162 -0.46 -23.97 -6.86
C LEU A 162 -0.53 -22.96 -8.00
N HIS A 163 0.19 -21.84 -7.94
CA HIS A 163 0.06 -20.72 -8.88
C HIS A 163 -1.35 -20.13 -8.91
N GLN A 164 -2.01 -20.10 -7.75
CA GLN A 164 -3.44 -19.81 -7.65
C GLN A 164 -3.77 -18.78 -6.58
N VAL A 165 -4.90 -18.11 -6.80
CA VAL A 165 -5.57 -17.22 -5.86
C VAL A 165 -6.92 -17.85 -5.47
N PHE A 166 -7.28 -17.77 -4.20
CA PHE A 166 -8.50 -18.34 -3.65
C PHE A 166 -9.30 -17.30 -2.88
N LYS A 167 -10.64 -17.40 -2.93
CA LYS A 167 -11.57 -16.71 -2.02
C LYS A 167 -12.36 -17.75 -1.24
N PHE A 168 -12.39 -17.64 0.09
CA PHE A 168 -13.24 -18.45 0.97
C PHE A 168 -14.22 -17.54 1.71
N THR A 169 -15.48 -17.94 1.77
CA THR A 169 -16.50 -17.20 2.52
C THR A 169 -16.51 -17.64 3.98
N PRO A 170 -17.01 -16.82 4.92
CA PRO A 170 -17.08 -17.18 6.34
C PRO A 170 -17.83 -18.49 6.61
N ASP A 171 -18.87 -18.78 5.82
CA ASP A 171 -19.75 -19.95 5.90
C ASP A 171 -19.18 -21.20 5.22
N GLN A 172 -18.22 -21.06 4.30
CA GLN A 172 -17.63 -22.18 3.57
C GLN A 172 -16.09 -22.06 3.48
N ARG A 173 -15.42 -22.70 4.43
CA ARG A 173 -13.94 -22.67 4.59
C ARG A 173 -13.22 -23.89 4.02
N GLN A 174 -13.93 -24.87 3.47
CA GLN A 174 -13.34 -26.07 2.86
C GLN A 174 -13.39 -26.07 1.34
N LYS A 175 -14.26 -25.24 0.75
CA LYS A 175 -14.38 -25.09 -0.69
C LYS A 175 -14.30 -23.61 -1.04
N PRO A 176 -13.39 -23.18 -1.92
CA PRO A 176 -13.32 -21.79 -2.32
C PRO A 176 -14.55 -21.40 -3.13
N ALA A 177 -15.03 -20.17 -2.93
CA ALA A 177 -16.06 -19.54 -3.74
C ALA A 177 -15.51 -19.02 -5.07
N LEU A 178 -14.20 -18.72 -5.13
CA LEU A 178 -13.48 -18.33 -6.35
C LEU A 178 -12.09 -18.97 -6.34
N VAL A 179 -11.67 -19.45 -7.51
CA VAL A 179 -10.30 -19.89 -7.79
C VAL A 179 -9.85 -19.24 -9.09
N LEU A 180 -8.68 -18.60 -9.07
CA LEU A 180 -8.03 -18.04 -10.25
C LEU A 180 -6.65 -18.67 -10.40
N GLY A 181 -6.20 -18.84 -11.65
CA GLY A 181 -4.98 -19.58 -11.97
C GLY A 181 -5.25 -21.07 -12.23
N GLU A 182 -4.32 -21.74 -12.90
CA GLU A 182 -4.36 -23.18 -13.11
C GLU A 182 -3.42 -23.89 -12.14
N LYS A 183 -3.94 -24.97 -11.52
CA LYS A 183 -3.26 -25.67 -10.44
C LYS A 183 -1.92 -26.25 -10.90
N PHE A 184 -0.84 -25.81 -10.26
CA PHE A 184 0.56 -26.20 -10.54
C PHE A 184 1.13 -25.73 -11.89
N VAL A 185 0.40 -24.89 -12.63
CA VAL A 185 0.82 -24.43 -13.96
C VAL A 185 1.23 -22.96 -13.88
N PRO A 186 2.54 -22.65 -13.87
CA PRO A 186 3.00 -21.28 -14.00
C PRO A 186 2.73 -20.73 -15.40
N GLY A 187 2.39 -19.44 -15.48
CA GLY A 187 2.27 -18.73 -16.76
C GLY A 187 2.21 -17.21 -16.58
N ASN A 188 2.12 -16.49 -17.70
CA ASN A 188 2.07 -15.03 -17.74
C ASN A 188 0.99 -14.51 -18.72
N ASP A 189 0.02 -15.35 -19.06
CA ASP A 189 -1.17 -14.95 -19.81
C ASP A 189 -2.29 -14.51 -18.83
N GLU A 190 -3.50 -14.34 -19.34
CA GLU A 190 -4.66 -13.90 -18.57
C GLU A 190 -5.25 -14.96 -17.64
N GLN A 191 -4.97 -16.25 -17.88
CA GLN A 191 -5.52 -17.37 -17.11
C GLN A 191 -4.54 -17.92 -16.07
N HIS A 192 -3.25 -17.66 -16.21
CA HIS A 192 -2.20 -18.21 -15.36
C HIS A 192 -1.51 -17.14 -14.52
N PHE A 193 -1.04 -17.54 -13.34
CA PHE A 193 -0.10 -16.75 -12.54
C PHE A 193 1.28 -17.42 -12.48
N CYS A 194 2.29 -16.67 -12.05
CA CYS A 194 3.60 -17.21 -11.75
C CYS A 194 3.99 -16.81 -10.32
N LYS A 195 3.61 -17.69 -9.36
CA LYS A 195 3.84 -17.53 -7.93
C LYS A 195 3.24 -16.20 -7.41
N PRO A 196 1.90 -16.07 -7.42
CA PRO A 196 1.21 -14.87 -6.99
C PRO A 196 1.44 -14.60 -5.51
N SER A 197 1.71 -13.35 -5.16
CA SER A 197 2.25 -12.96 -3.85
C SER A 197 1.21 -12.33 -2.93
N ALA A 198 0.30 -11.51 -3.44
CA ALA A 198 -0.65 -10.81 -2.59
C ALA A 198 -1.97 -10.52 -3.29
N VAL A 199 -3.02 -10.35 -2.49
CA VAL A 199 -4.34 -9.86 -2.91
C VAL A 199 -4.69 -8.65 -2.07
N ALA A 200 -5.28 -7.63 -2.67
CA ALA A 200 -5.91 -6.52 -1.95
C ALA A 200 -7.31 -6.26 -2.51
N VAL A 201 -8.32 -6.25 -1.64
CA VAL A 201 -9.73 -6.24 -2.03
C VAL A 201 -10.37 -4.92 -1.62
N MET A 202 -10.99 -4.24 -2.58
CA MET A 202 -11.70 -3.00 -2.35
C MET A 202 -13.07 -3.26 -1.72
N LYS A 203 -13.63 -2.26 -1.04
CA LYS A 203 -15.03 -2.30 -0.54
C LYS A 203 -16.08 -2.50 -1.63
N SER A 204 -15.76 -2.23 -2.90
CA SER A 204 -16.62 -2.53 -4.04
C SER A 204 -16.65 -4.01 -4.42
N GLY A 205 -15.76 -4.82 -3.84
CA GLY A 205 -15.50 -6.20 -4.23
C GLY A 205 -14.52 -6.35 -5.40
N GLU A 206 -14.14 -5.26 -6.08
CA GLU A 206 -13.01 -5.28 -7.02
C GLU A 206 -11.72 -5.58 -6.27
N PHE A 207 -10.78 -6.28 -6.89
CA PHE A 207 -9.56 -6.68 -6.19
C PHE A 207 -8.34 -6.64 -7.09
N PHE A 208 -7.17 -6.60 -6.46
CA PHE A 208 -5.88 -6.59 -7.12
C PHE A 208 -5.10 -7.83 -6.74
N VAL A 209 -4.36 -8.39 -7.70
CA VAL A 209 -3.41 -9.48 -7.49
C VAL A 209 -2.02 -9.01 -7.88
N ALA A 210 -1.05 -9.19 -6.98
CA ALA A 210 0.36 -9.06 -7.29
C ALA A 210 0.90 -10.41 -7.77
N ASP A 211 1.35 -10.46 -9.02
CA ASP A 211 1.88 -11.66 -9.66
C ASP A 211 3.38 -11.45 -9.90
N GLY A 212 4.20 -11.89 -8.93
CA GLY A 212 5.44 -11.19 -8.67
C GLY A 212 6.74 -11.98 -8.60
N TYR A 213 6.75 -13.26 -8.20
CA TYR A 213 8.05 -13.94 -8.02
C TYR A 213 8.73 -14.29 -9.34
N CYS A 214 7.94 -14.62 -10.36
CA CYS A 214 8.44 -14.85 -11.72
C CYS A 214 7.73 -14.02 -12.79
N ASN A 215 6.70 -13.25 -12.40
CA ASN A 215 6.09 -12.21 -13.22
C ASN A 215 6.36 -10.82 -12.60
N HIS A 216 5.96 -9.77 -13.32
CA HIS A 216 6.26 -8.38 -12.96
C HIS A 216 5.03 -7.48 -13.15
N ARG A 217 3.87 -7.95 -12.69
CA ARG A 217 2.59 -7.31 -12.99
C ARG A 217 1.66 -7.24 -11.78
N ILE A 218 0.81 -6.23 -11.80
CA ILE A 218 -0.39 -6.12 -10.97
C ILE A 218 -1.60 -6.24 -11.88
N LEU A 219 -2.57 -7.07 -11.48
CA LEU A 219 -3.83 -7.25 -12.19
C LEU A 219 -4.98 -6.77 -11.31
N LYS A 220 -5.93 -6.03 -11.88
CA LYS A 220 -7.20 -5.69 -11.25
C LYS A 220 -8.30 -6.57 -11.83
N TYR A 221 -9.16 -7.05 -10.96
CA TYR A 221 -10.29 -7.89 -11.27
C TYR A 221 -11.60 -7.27 -10.81
N SER A 222 -12.67 -7.62 -11.51
CA SER A 222 -14.05 -7.44 -11.05
C SER A 222 -14.37 -8.39 -9.89
N PRO A 223 -15.45 -8.15 -9.13
CA PRO A 223 -15.85 -9.07 -8.06
C PRO A 223 -16.13 -10.52 -8.53
N SER A 224 -16.45 -10.70 -9.82
CA SER A 224 -16.68 -12.01 -10.45
C SER A 224 -15.39 -12.69 -10.94
N GLY A 225 -14.24 -12.04 -10.86
CA GLY A 225 -12.95 -12.60 -11.29
C GLY A 225 -12.60 -12.34 -12.75
N GLU A 226 -13.22 -11.36 -13.40
CA GLU A 226 -12.85 -10.93 -14.76
C GLU A 226 -11.78 -9.84 -14.69
N ILE A 227 -10.78 -9.88 -15.58
CA ILE A 227 -9.71 -8.87 -15.62
C ILE A 227 -10.29 -7.53 -16.09
N ILE A 228 -10.00 -6.46 -15.34
CA ILE A 228 -10.36 -5.08 -15.69
C ILE A 228 -9.15 -4.33 -16.25
N LEU A 229 -8.00 -4.40 -15.57
CA LEU A 229 -6.76 -3.80 -16.04
C LEU A 229 -5.53 -4.56 -15.54
N GLN A 230 -4.41 -4.37 -16.24
CA GLN A 230 -3.10 -4.90 -15.89
C GLN A 230 -2.04 -3.84 -16.13
N TRP A 231 -1.05 -3.75 -15.24
CA TRP A 231 0.15 -2.94 -15.46
C TRP A 231 1.39 -3.58 -14.83
N GLY A 232 2.55 -3.10 -15.25
CA GLY A 232 3.85 -3.61 -14.80
C GLY A 232 4.67 -4.24 -15.90
N LYS A 233 5.99 -4.21 -15.76
CA LYS A 233 6.94 -4.84 -16.70
C LYS A 233 8.26 -5.21 -16.01
N ALA A 234 8.99 -6.15 -16.61
CA ALA A 234 10.27 -6.63 -16.08
C ALA A 234 11.46 -5.69 -16.36
N HIS A 235 11.41 -4.97 -17.48
CA HIS A 235 12.54 -4.20 -18.00
C HIS A 235 12.17 -2.74 -18.30
N GLY A 236 13.21 -1.90 -18.33
CA GLY A 236 13.11 -0.45 -18.50
C GLY A 236 13.62 0.28 -17.26
N ASN A 237 13.36 1.59 -17.21
CA ASN A 237 13.78 2.45 -16.11
C ASN A 237 12.69 3.46 -15.71
N ASP A 238 11.46 2.97 -15.54
CA ASP A 238 10.33 3.78 -15.12
C ASP A 238 9.60 3.18 -13.93
N GLN A 239 8.60 3.92 -13.45
CA GLN A 239 7.83 3.57 -12.28
C GLN A 239 7.01 2.28 -12.42
N PHE A 240 6.81 1.75 -13.62
CA PHE A 240 6.07 0.51 -13.87
C PHE A 240 6.97 -0.71 -13.95
N VAL A 241 8.29 -0.53 -13.79
CA VAL A 241 9.22 -1.67 -13.73
C VAL A 241 9.22 -2.25 -12.33
N PHE A 242 8.69 -3.46 -12.17
CA PHE A 242 8.67 -4.16 -10.88
C PHE A 242 9.76 -5.22 -10.81
N ASN A 243 10.24 -5.52 -9.61
CA ASN A 243 11.10 -6.66 -9.34
C ASN A 243 10.62 -7.32 -8.04
N VAL A 244 9.75 -8.32 -8.22
CA VAL A 244 8.98 -8.95 -7.16
C VAL A 244 8.00 -7.98 -6.48
N PRO A 245 6.89 -7.59 -7.15
CA PRO A 245 5.75 -7.01 -6.46
C PRO A 245 5.24 -8.05 -5.44
N HIS A 246 5.46 -7.78 -4.16
CA HIS A 246 5.42 -8.82 -3.12
C HIS A 246 4.23 -8.68 -2.16
N ALA A 247 3.87 -7.45 -1.82
CA ALA A 247 2.73 -7.15 -0.97
C ALA A 247 1.92 -5.99 -1.57
N LEU A 248 0.63 -5.96 -1.22
CA LEU A 248 -0.31 -4.93 -1.63
C LEU A 248 -1.02 -4.36 -0.40
N THR A 249 -1.20 -3.04 -0.38
CA THR A 249 -2.11 -2.38 0.56
C THR A 249 -2.98 -1.38 -0.16
N LEU A 250 -4.22 -1.21 0.30
CA LEU A 250 -5.11 -0.16 -0.20
C LEU A 250 -5.06 1.07 0.70
N ALA A 251 -4.91 2.23 0.08
CA ALA A 251 -5.24 3.52 0.68
C ALA A 251 -6.51 4.02 -0.01
N GLU A 252 -7.64 3.34 0.25
CA GLU A 252 -8.91 3.61 -0.43
C GLU A 252 -9.41 5.04 -0.22
N ASP A 253 -9.18 5.62 0.97
CA ASP A 253 -9.51 7.01 1.29
C ASP A 253 -8.63 8.02 0.53
N ARG A 254 -7.71 7.53 -0.30
CA ARG A 254 -6.91 8.29 -1.26
C ARG A 254 -7.12 7.79 -2.71
N GLY A 255 -7.90 6.72 -2.92
CA GLY A 255 -8.10 6.10 -4.22
C GLY A 255 -6.85 5.40 -4.77
N LEU A 256 -6.04 4.80 -3.90
CA LEU A 256 -4.75 4.22 -4.26
C LEU A 256 -4.61 2.75 -3.86
N VAL A 257 -3.86 2.02 -4.68
CA VAL A 257 -3.25 0.73 -4.35
C VAL A 257 -1.74 0.90 -4.32
N CYS A 258 -1.10 0.43 -3.25
CA CYS A 258 0.33 0.54 -3.03
C CYS A 258 0.97 -0.84 -3.02
N VAL A 259 2.16 -0.94 -3.61
CA VAL A 259 2.89 -2.18 -3.89
C VAL A 259 4.25 -2.13 -3.20
N ALA A 260 4.55 -3.13 -2.38
CA ALA A 260 5.91 -3.41 -1.96
C ALA A 260 6.68 -4.04 -3.12
N ASP A 261 7.56 -3.28 -3.77
CA ASP A 261 8.42 -3.74 -4.86
C ASP A 261 9.73 -4.24 -4.26
N ARG A 262 9.76 -5.54 -3.94
CA ARG A 262 10.66 -6.11 -2.93
C ARG A 262 12.11 -5.90 -3.28
N GLU A 263 12.53 -6.27 -4.48
CA GLU A 263 13.93 -6.17 -4.88
C GLU A 263 14.31 -4.76 -5.36
N ARG A 264 13.38 -3.79 -5.28
CA ARG A 264 13.66 -2.37 -5.49
C ARG A 264 13.60 -1.54 -4.20
N GLY A 265 13.31 -2.14 -3.05
CA GLY A 265 13.36 -1.46 -1.75
C GLY A 265 12.43 -0.24 -1.66
N ARG A 266 11.29 -0.29 -2.35
CA ARG A 266 10.36 0.83 -2.47
C ARG A 266 8.90 0.40 -2.31
N VAL A 267 8.06 1.35 -1.92
CA VAL A 267 6.60 1.26 -2.06
C VAL A 267 6.18 2.13 -3.24
N GLY A 268 5.63 1.53 -4.29
CA GLY A 268 5.03 2.26 -5.41
C GLY A 268 3.51 2.31 -5.28
N CYS A 269 2.90 3.49 -5.35
CA CYS A 269 1.46 3.67 -5.27
C CYS A 269 0.87 4.12 -6.61
N TYR A 270 -0.27 3.53 -6.97
CA TYR A 270 -0.97 3.71 -8.23
C TYR A 270 -2.44 3.99 -7.95
N ARG A 271 -3.10 4.71 -8.85
CA ARG A 271 -4.54 4.93 -8.75
C ARG A 271 -5.28 3.62 -8.90
N SER A 272 -6.20 3.34 -7.98
CA SER A 272 -6.98 2.10 -7.98
C SER A 272 -8.02 2.07 -9.11
N ASP A 273 -8.38 3.21 -9.69
CA ASP A 273 -9.33 3.32 -10.80
C ASP A 273 -8.72 2.95 -12.16
N ASN A 274 -7.49 3.37 -12.44
CA ASN A 274 -6.89 3.29 -13.79
C ASN A 274 -5.42 2.84 -13.82
N GLY A 275 -4.80 2.53 -12.68
CA GLY A 275 -3.42 2.05 -12.61
C GLY A 275 -2.34 3.09 -12.88
N THR A 276 -2.68 4.37 -13.05
CA THR A 276 -1.67 5.43 -13.23
C THR A 276 -0.84 5.64 -11.96
N PHE A 277 0.45 5.91 -12.12
CA PHE A 277 1.35 6.11 -10.99
C PHE A 277 1.03 7.39 -10.22
N ALA A 278 1.09 7.32 -8.89
CA ALA A 278 0.76 8.42 -8.00
C ALA A 278 1.94 8.82 -7.10
N ALA A 279 2.61 7.86 -6.46
CA ALA A 279 3.66 8.16 -5.50
C ALA A 279 4.67 7.01 -5.36
N ASN A 280 5.86 7.33 -4.85
CA ASN A 280 6.89 6.36 -4.53
C ASN A 280 7.54 6.70 -3.19
N TYR A 281 7.69 5.71 -2.32
CA TYR A 281 8.35 5.84 -1.02
C TYR A 281 9.56 4.91 -0.97
N ALA A 282 10.73 5.48 -0.75
CA ALA A 282 11.98 4.74 -0.57
C ALA A 282 12.89 5.51 0.38
N SER A 283 13.73 4.80 1.13
CA SER A 283 14.71 5.41 2.01
C SER A 283 15.93 4.51 2.15
N TRP A 284 17.12 5.11 2.21
CA TRP A 284 18.36 4.39 2.46
C TRP A 284 18.37 3.72 3.85
N LEU A 285 17.56 4.20 4.80
CA LEU A 285 17.35 3.58 6.10
C LEU A 285 16.50 2.32 6.06
N ILE A 286 15.71 2.13 5.01
CA ILE A 286 14.97 0.88 4.77
C ILE A 286 15.87 -0.13 4.05
N GLY A 287 16.77 0.36 3.21
CA GLY A 287 17.73 -0.44 2.45
C GLY A 287 17.21 -0.80 1.06
N SER A 288 17.75 -1.88 0.49
CA SER A 288 17.45 -2.29 -0.89
C SER A 288 16.32 -3.30 -1.02
N ARG A 289 15.80 -3.83 0.09
CA ARG A 289 14.68 -4.78 0.08
C ARG A 289 13.56 -4.39 1.02
N LEU A 290 12.34 -4.41 0.52
CA LEU A 290 11.11 -4.09 1.28
C LEU A 290 10.10 -5.21 1.08
N PHE A 291 9.85 -6.01 2.11
CA PHE A 291 9.06 -7.23 1.97
C PHE A 291 7.57 -6.97 2.02
N SER A 292 7.10 -6.12 2.93
CA SER A 292 5.68 -5.84 3.02
C SER A 292 5.39 -4.39 3.44
N VAL A 293 4.15 -3.98 3.18
CA VAL A 293 3.60 -2.66 3.47
C VAL A 293 2.14 -2.80 3.92
N ALA A 294 1.77 -2.10 4.98
CA ALA A 294 0.40 -1.91 5.43
C ALA A 294 0.06 -0.43 5.53
N TYR A 295 -1.13 -0.05 5.10
CA TYR A 295 -1.65 1.31 5.23
C TYR A 295 -2.65 1.42 6.38
N SER A 296 -2.56 2.50 7.14
CA SER A 296 -3.59 2.93 8.08
C SER A 296 -4.00 4.37 7.76
N PRO A 297 -5.31 4.69 7.66
CA PRO A 297 -5.78 6.07 7.46
C PRO A 297 -5.58 6.97 8.69
N ALA A 298 -5.18 6.43 9.84
CA ALA A 298 -4.98 7.18 11.06
C ALA A 298 -3.94 8.30 10.88
N ARG A 299 -4.13 9.40 11.62
CA ARG A 299 -3.20 10.55 11.67
C ARG A 299 -2.83 11.12 10.29
N GLY A 300 -3.76 11.09 9.34
CA GLY A 300 -3.56 11.59 7.97
C GLY A 300 -2.99 10.56 6.98
N GLY A 301 -2.73 9.33 7.45
CA GLY A 301 -2.19 8.23 6.66
C GLY A 301 -0.80 7.81 7.15
N ARG A 302 -0.63 6.52 7.40
CA ARG A 302 0.64 5.89 7.79
C ARG A 302 0.89 4.66 6.94
N LEU A 303 2.13 4.50 6.47
CA LEU A 303 2.61 3.23 5.94
C LEU A 303 3.50 2.58 6.99
N TYR A 304 3.18 1.34 7.33
CA TYR A 304 4.04 0.45 8.10
C TYR A 304 4.72 -0.48 7.11
N VAL A 305 6.05 -0.44 7.06
CA VAL A 305 6.83 -1.26 6.13
C VAL A 305 7.83 -2.11 6.89
N VAL A 306 8.14 -3.29 6.37
CA VAL A 306 9.22 -4.14 6.90
C VAL A 306 10.24 -4.37 5.79
N ASN A 307 11.51 -4.09 6.08
CA ASN A 307 12.61 -4.49 5.22
C ASN A 307 12.99 -5.95 5.50
N GLY A 308 13.89 -6.53 4.71
CA GLY A 308 14.33 -7.92 4.94
C GLY A 308 15.84 -8.10 4.84
N PRO A 309 16.34 -9.30 5.18
CA PRO A 309 17.76 -9.60 5.19
C PRO A 309 18.29 -9.65 3.75
N TYR A 310 18.96 -8.59 3.33
CA TYR A 310 19.85 -8.53 2.17
C TYR A 310 20.34 -7.10 2.00
N GLY A 311 21.62 -6.92 1.75
CA GLY A 311 22.12 -5.60 1.36
C GLY A 311 23.62 -5.48 1.53
N SER A 312 24.21 -4.66 0.67
CA SER A 312 25.59 -4.17 0.78
C SER A 312 25.73 -3.01 1.77
N LEU A 313 24.64 -2.62 2.43
CA LEU A 313 24.58 -1.56 3.43
C LEU A 313 24.26 -2.20 4.79
N PRO A 314 24.85 -1.70 5.89
CA PRO A 314 24.62 -2.22 7.23
C PRO A 314 23.31 -1.69 7.83
N VAL A 315 22.21 -1.89 7.10
CA VAL A 315 20.87 -1.49 7.53
C VAL A 315 20.28 -2.64 8.35
N PRO A 316 19.87 -2.41 9.60
CA PRO A 316 19.25 -3.46 10.40
C PRO A 316 17.87 -3.84 9.86
N VAL A 317 17.50 -5.10 10.05
CA VAL A 317 16.20 -5.63 9.64
C VAL A 317 15.14 -5.29 10.70
N ARG A 318 14.18 -4.43 10.34
CA ARG A 318 13.24 -3.75 11.23
C ARG A 318 11.95 -3.34 10.50
N GLY A 319 10.96 -2.95 11.27
CA GLY A 319 9.81 -2.19 10.80
C GLY A 319 10.08 -0.69 10.79
N TYR A 320 9.43 0.02 9.88
CA TYR A 320 9.50 1.47 9.74
C TYR A 320 8.10 2.06 9.53
N VAL A 321 7.94 3.31 9.97
CA VAL A 321 6.70 4.08 9.82
C VAL A 321 6.98 5.29 8.94
N ILE A 322 6.22 5.40 7.85
CA ILE A 322 6.30 6.51 6.91
C ILE A 322 5.00 7.33 7.04
N ASP A 323 5.14 8.65 7.18
CA ASP A 323 4.02 9.57 7.03
C ASP A 323 3.58 9.57 5.57
N PHE A 324 2.32 9.18 5.30
CA PHE A 324 1.86 8.93 3.93
C PHE A 324 1.89 10.20 3.07
N ALA A 325 1.51 11.34 3.65
CA ALA A 325 1.37 12.60 2.91
C ALA A 325 2.73 13.20 2.53
N SER A 326 3.68 13.22 3.46
CA SER A 326 5.01 13.79 3.23
C SER A 326 6.03 12.79 2.67
N GLY A 327 5.79 11.49 2.84
CA GLY A 327 6.76 10.44 2.56
C GLY A 327 7.92 10.39 3.55
N THR A 328 7.86 11.16 4.63
CA THR A 328 8.91 11.21 5.66
C THR A 328 8.93 9.92 6.46
N LEU A 329 10.12 9.37 6.68
CA LEU A 329 10.34 8.31 7.67
C LEU A 329 10.24 8.93 9.07
N ILE A 330 9.22 8.55 9.84
CA ILE A 330 8.93 9.15 11.15
C ILE A 330 9.17 8.21 12.32
N GLY A 331 9.18 6.90 12.07
CA GLY A 331 9.30 5.91 13.13
C GLY A 331 9.95 4.60 12.71
N THR A 332 10.33 3.80 13.70
CA THR A 332 10.88 2.46 13.54
C THR A 332 10.51 1.57 14.73
N PHE A 333 10.32 0.27 14.46
CA PHE A 333 9.92 -0.70 15.46
C PHE A 333 10.57 -2.06 15.17
N ALA A 334 10.91 -2.80 16.23
CA ALA A 334 11.44 -4.15 16.16
C ALA A 334 11.33 -4.79 17.55
N PRO A 335 11.31 -6.13 17.68
CA PRO A 335 11.46 -6.78 18.97
C PRO A 335 12.87 -6.56 19.53
N ASP A 336 13.11 -6.94 20.78
CA ASP A 336 14.46 -6.96 21.36
C ASP A 336 15.36 -7.84 20.48
N GLY A 337 16.51 -7.31 20.05
CA GLY A 337 17.43 -8.02 19.15
C GLY A 337 17.16 -7.85 17.65
N GLY A 338 16.08 -7.18 17.26
CA GLY A 338 15.75 -6.93 15.86
C GLY A 338 14.89 -8.04 15.23
N LEU A 339 14.42 -7.78 14.00
CA LEU A 339 13.83 -8.83 13.17
C LEU A 339 14.95 -9.57 12.44
N HIS A 340 14.72 -10.83 12.08
CA HIS A 340 15.67 -11.65 11.34
C HIS A 340 15.25 -11.78 9.86
N ASN A 341 14.04 -12.28 9.60
CA ASN A 341 13.52 -12.42 8.24
C ASN A 341 12.00 -12.19 8.18
N PRO A 342 11.57 -10.93 8.34
CA PRO A 342 10.17 -10.58 8.29
C PRO A 342 9.63 -10.70 6.86
N HIS A 343 8.40 -11.16 6.73
CA HIS A 343 7.79 -11.47 5.45
C HIS A 343 6.53 -10.66 5.18
N ASP A 344 5.73 -10.40 6.23
CA ASP A 344 4.49 -9.65 6.10
C ASP A 344 4.25 -8.72 7.30
N VAL A 345 3.48 -7.64 7.07
CA VAL A 345 3.06 -6.68 8.09
C VAL A 345 1.60 -6.30 7.87
N VAL A 346 0.82 -6.24 8.95
CA VAL A 346 -0.55 -5.71 8.95
C VAL A 346 -0.73 -4.73 10.10
N ALA A 347 -1.49 -3.66 9.87
CA ALA A 347 -1.80 -2.66 10.88
C ALA A 347 -3.31 -2.53 11.05
N SER A 348 -3.77 -2.27 12.28
CA SER A 348 -5.16 -1.92 12.53
C SER A 348 -5.52 -0.60 11.84
N PRO A 349 -6.77 -0.38 11.42
CA PRO A 349 -7.17 0.86 10.74
C PRO A 349 -6.85 2.14 11.52
N ASP A 350 -6.90 2.08 12.85
CA ASP A 350 -6.54 3.18 13.75
C ASP A 350 -5.03 3.30 14.02
N GLY A 351 -4.22 2.36 13.54
CA GLY A 351 -2.78 2.30 13.77
C GLY A 351 -2.36 1.90 15.18
N ALA A 352 -3.31 1.52 16.05
CA ALA A 352 -3.02 1.19 17.44
C ALA A 352 -2.31 -0.17 17.62
N ALA A 353 -2.48 -1.10 16.68
CA ALA A 353 -1.83 -2.40 16.68
C ALA A 353 -1.17 -2.68 15.31
N VAL A 354 0.07 -3.19 15.34
CA VAL A 354 0.81 -3.62 14.16
C VAL A 354 1.35 -5.02 14.42
N TYR A 355 1.26 -5.89 13.43
CA TYR A 355 1.71 -7.27 13.50
C TYR A 355 2.72 -7.55 12.40
N VAL A 356 3.78 -8.29 12.73
CA VAL A 356 4.83 -8.66 11.78
C VAL A 356 5.03 -10.17 11.80
N ALA A 357 4.99 -10.80 10.62
CA ALA A 357 5.30 -12.20 10.43
C ALA A 357 6.77 -12.39 10.09
N GLU A 358 7.40 -13.42 10.63
CA GLU A 358 8.74 -13.86 10.27
C GLU A 358 8.72 -15.27 9.67
N ILE A 359 9.36 -15.41 8.51
CA ILE A 359 9.65 -16.73 7.92
C ILE A 359 10.93 -17.34 8.47
N ASP A 360 11.68 -16.61 9.27
CA ASP A 360 12.80 -17.13 10.05
C ASP A 360 13.16 -16.10 11.14
N PRO A 361 13.03 -16.41 12.44
CA PRO A 361 12.39 -17.61 12.99
C PRO A 361 10.88 -17.63 12.72
N TYR A 362 10.25 -18.81 12.74
CA TYR A 362 8.82 -19.00 12.43
C TYR A 362 7.93 -18.44 13.55
N ARG A 363 7.64 -17.13 13.52
CA ARG A 363 6.87 -16.45 14.56
C ARG A 363 6.13 -15.22 14.06
N VAL A 364 5.27 -14.70 14.92
CA VAL A 364 4.58 -13.42 14.74
C VAL A 364 4.88 -12.52 15.93
N HIS A 365 5.03 -11.23 15.67
CA HIS A 365 5.21 -10.21 16.70
C HIS A 365 4.02 -9.24 16.69
N LYS A 366 3.62 -8.78 17.87
CA LYS A 366 2.69 -7.65 18.03
C LYS A 366 3.41 -6.42 18.53
N PHE A 367 3.01 -5.27 18.00
CA PHE A 367 3.41 -3.95 18.43
C PHE A 367 2.18 -3.11 18.71
N VAL A 368 2.24 -2.25 19.72
CA VAL A 368 1.15 -1.35 20.09
C VAL A 368 1.63 0.10 20.13
N ASP A 369 0.81 0.99 19.58
CA ASP A 369 0.99 2.43 19.76
C ASP A 369 0.00 2.95 20.81
N ASP A 370 0.46 3.01 22.06
CA ASP A 370 -0.34 3.48 23.18
C ASP A 370 -0.70 4.96 23.10
N THR A 371 -0.02 5.74 22.24
CA THR A 371 -0.37 7.15 22.05
C THR A 371 -1.73 7.29 21.37
N VAL A 372 -2.08 6.37 20.45
CA VAL A 372 -3.40 6.31 19.80
C VAL A 372 -4.50 6.07 20.83
N LYS A 373 -4.29 5.12 21.76
CA LYS A 373 -5.27 4.80 22.81
C LYS A 373 -5.51 5.98 23.75
N ARG A 374 -4.46 6.74 24.09
CA ARG A 374 -4.55 7.94 24.94
C ARG A 374 -5.31 9.07 24.24
N GLU A 375 -5.05 9.30 22.96
CA GLU A 375 -5.77 10.30 22.15
C GLU A 375 -7.27 9.97 22.03
N ALA A 376 -7.60 8.70 21.78
CA ALA A 376 -8.98 8.24 21.73
C ALA A 376 -9.70 8.43 23.08
N ASN A 377 -9.04 8.10 24.19
CA ASN A 377 -9.59 8.29 25.54
C ASN A 377 -9.72 9.77 25.92
N ALA A 378 -8.75 10.62 25.58
CA ALA A 378 -8.81 12.05 25.84
C ALA A 378 -9.95 12.73 25.05
N THR A 379 -10.22 12.25 23.83
CA THR A 379 -11.35 12.74 23.02
C THR A 379 -12.70 12.30 23.61
N ARG A 380 -12.78 11.09 24.21
CA ARG A 380 -13.97 10.61 24.93
C ARG A 380 -14.26 11.33 26.25
N VAL A 381 -13.22 11.82 26.94
CA VAL A 381 -13.37 12.59 28.20
C VAL A 381 -13.79 14.05 27.94
N LYS A 382 -13.61 14.57 26.73
CA LYS A 382 -14.02 15.94 26.34
C LYS A 382 -15.50 16.06 25.96
N VAL A 383 -16.43 15.58 26.77
CA VAL A 383 -17.84 16.03 26.75
C VAL A 383 -18.43 16.02 28.16
N ALA A 384 -18.31 17.15 28.85
CA ALA A 384 -19.22 17.58 29.90
C ALA A 384 -19.10 19.11 30.05
N VAL A 385 -19.56 19.84 29.03
CA VAL A 385 -19.87 21.26 29.22
C VAL A 385 -21.34 21.32 29.65
N LYS A 386 -21.57 21.62 30.93
CA LYS A 386 -22.93 21.94 31.41
C LYS A 386 -23.46 23.12 30.59
N PRO A 387 -24.71 23.08 30.09
CA PRO A 387 -25.28 24.22 29.40
C PRO A 387 -25.38 25.40 30.38
N THR A 388 -24.68 26.49 30.06
CA THR A 388 -24.94 27.78 30.71
C THR A 388 -26.28 28.29 30.17
N ALA A 389 -27.20 28.59 31.07
CA ALA A 389 -28.57 28.99 30.77
C ALA A 389 -28.63 30.13 29.73
N THR A 390 -29.46 29.95 28.71
CA THR A 390 -29.87 30.98 27.77
C THR A 390 -30.75 31.98 28.50
N VAL A 391 -30.39 33.27 28.49
CA VAL A 391 -31.28 34.35 28.90
C VAL A 391 -32.29 34.58 27.77
N GLU A 392 -33.57 34.37 28.07
CA GLU A 392 -34.67 34.82 27.22
C GLU A 392 -34.72 36.35 27.17
N VAL A 393 -34.79 36.92 25.97
CA VAL A 393 -35.27 38.29 25.77
C VAL A 393 -36.57 38.21 24.99
N SER A 394 -37.64 38.66 25.62
CA SER A 394 -39.00 38.67 25.08
C SER A 394 -39.18 39.74 23.99
N SER A 395 -40.02 39.38 23.02
CA SER A 395 -40.61 40.14 21.92
C SER A 395 -40.89 41.64 22.14
N ARG A 396 -40.75 42.41 21.05
CA ARG A 396 -41.80 43.30 20.55
C ARG A 396 -41.63 43.61 19.06
N THR A 397 -42.74 43.49 18.34
CA THR A 397 -42.96 43.83 16.92
C THR A 397 -43.26 45.32 16.73
N SER A 398 -42.72 45.93 15.68
CA SER A 398 -43.50 46.76 14.74
C SER A 398 -42.64 47.12 13.51
N LEU A 399 -43.24 46.94 12.34
CA LEU A 399 -42.82 47.52 11.07
C LEU A 399 -42.91 49.04 11.15
N ASP A 400 -41.95 49.75 10.55
CA ASP A 400 -42.24 50.89 9.68
C ASP A 400 -41.05 51.19 8.77
N ALA A 401 -41.38 51.49 7.53
CA ALA A 401 -40.48 51.93 6.49
C ALA A 401 -40.28 53.43 6.62
N ASP A 402 -39.03 53.91 6.58
CA ASP A 402 -38.74 55.08 5.76
C ASP A 402 -37.26 55.29 5.46
N SER A 403 -37.12 56.10 4.42
CA SER A 403 -36.03 56.38 3.49
C SER A 403 -34.80 57.14 4.03
N ALA A 404 -33.72 57.03 3.23
CA ALA A 404 -32.63 57.99 3.02
C ALA A 404 -31.47 58.06 4.04
N ALA A 405 -30.28 57.62 3.60
CA ALA A 405 -29.08 58.45 3.39
C ALA A 405 -27.81 57.57 3.42
N LEU A 406 -27.30 57.21 2.23
CA LEU A 406 -25.93 56.72 2.08
C LEU A 406 -25.21 57.64 1.10
N ALA A 407 -24.29 58.42 1.64
CA ALA A 407 -23.49 59.34 0.85
C ALA A 407 -22.09 59.45 1.50
N TRP A 408 -21.10 59.02 0.70
CA TRP A 408 -19.67 59.35 0.72
C TRP A 408 -18.79 58.73 1.82
N TRP A 409 -17.83 57.91 1.40
CA TRP A 409 -16.40 58.25 1.38
C TRP A 409 -15.69 57.38 0.33
N TRP A 410 -15.07 58.03 -0.67
CA TRP A 410 -14.08 57.44 -1.58
C TRP A 410 -12.70 58.01 -1.22
N GLY A 411 -11.71 57.13 -1.19
CA GLY A 411 -10.28 57.43 -1.16
C GLY A 411 -9.53 56.09 -1.29
N ALA A 412 -9.42 55.53 -2.50
CA ALA A 412 -8.42 55.80 -3.52
C ALA A 412 -7.06 55.12 -3.23
N GLY A 413 -6.71 54.13 -4.06
CA GLY A 413 -5.33 53.65 -4.23
C GLY A 413 -5.21 52.22 -4.77
N GLY A 414 -5.12 52.04 -6.09
CA GLY A 414 -4.50 50.85 -6.70
C GLY A 414 -5.28 50.17 -7.83
N ALA A 415 -4.93 50.48 -9.08
CA ALA A 415 -5.46 49.86 -10.28
C ALA A 415 -5.05 48.36 -10.39
N GLY A 416 -6.05 47.49 -10.54
CA GLY A 416 -5.87 46.04 -10.75
C GLY A 416 -7.14 45.20 -10.62
N GLY A 417 -8.22 45.74 -10.03
CA GLY A 417 -9.43 44.95 -9.69
C GLY A 417 -10.57 44.93 -10.70
N ALA A 418 -10.56 45.75 -11.76
CA ALA A 418 -11.76 45.95 -12.60
C ALA A 418 -11.92 44.94 -13.76
N ALA A 419 -10.91 44.13 -14.08
CA ALA A 419 -11.03 43.08 -15.10
C ALA A 419 -11.51 41.72 -14.53
N ALA A 420 -11.34 41.47 -13.23
CA ALA A 420 -11.67 40.18 -12.61
C ALA A 420 -13.16 40.05 -12.24
N ALA A 421 -13.84 41.15 -11.88
CA ALA A 421 -15.24 41.11 -11.48
C ALA A 421 -16.21 40.94 -12.67
N ALA A 422 -15.84 41.41 -13.86
CA ALA A 422 -16.66 41.27 -15.08
C ALA A 422 -16.60 39.84 -15.68
N LEU A 423 -15.47 39.14 -15.53
CA LEU A 423 -15.29 37.76 -16.00
C LEU A 423 -16.01 36.73 -15.10
N LEU A 424 -16.10 36.98 -13.80
CA LEU A 424 -16.85 36.13 -12.86
C LEU A 424 -18.38 36.24 -13.03
N ALA A 425 -18.90 37.41 -13.38
CA ALA A 425 -20.34 37.59 -13.64
C ALA A 425 -20.79 36.95 -14.97
N LEU A 426 -19.93 36.94 -16.00
CA LEU A 426 -20.22 36.29 -17.29
C LEU A 426 -20.12 34.75 -17.20
N ALA A 427 -19.20 34.21 -16.39
CA ALA A 427 -19.08 32.77 -16.17
C ALA A 427 -20.28 32.20 -15.36
N ALA A 428 -20.77 32.93 -14.35
CA ALA A 428 -21.94 32.52 -13.58
C ALA A 428 -23.23 32.50 -14.42
N ALA A 429 -23.41 33.47 -15.32
CA ALA A 429 -24.55 33.52 -16.25
C ALA A 429 -24.51 32.41 -17.32
N ALA A 430 -23.31 32.01 -17.78
CA ALA A 430 -23.13 30.90 -18.71
C ALA A 430 -23.41 29.52 -18.07
N LEU A 431 -23.01 29.32 -16.81
CA LEU A 431 -23.28 28.10 -16.04
C LEU A 431 -24.77 27.94 -15.69
N LEU A 432 -25.48 29.04 -15.40
CA LEU A 432 -26.93 29.03 -15.19
C LEU A 432 -27.72 28.76 -16.48
N ARG A 433 -27.26 29.25 -17.64
CA ARG A 433 -27.88 28.95 -18.95
C ARG A 433 -27.62 27.51 -19.42
N ALA A 434 -26.46 26.93 -19.14
CA ALA A 434 -26.16 25.53 -19.46
C ALA A 434 -26.97 24.53 -18.60
N ARG A 435 -27.18 24.86 -17.32
CA ARG A 435 -27.97 24.03 -16.40
C ARG A 435 -29.47 23.97 -16.75
N ASN A 436 -30.03 25.04 -17.32
CA ASN A 436 -31.43 25.07 -17.74
C ASN A 436 -31.68 24.46 -19.14
N ARG A 437 -30.66 24.35 -20.01
CA ARG A 437 -30.79 23.61 -21.29
C ARG A 437 -30.68 22.09 -21.12
N GLY A 438 -30.01 21.60 -20.07
CA GLY A 438 -29.92 20.16 -19.76
C GLY A 438 -31.20 19.54 -19.17
N LYS A 439 -32.13 20.35 -18.64
CA LYS A 439 -33.41 19.86 -18.12
C LYS A 439 -34.49 19.64 -19.19
N HIS A 440 -34.46 20.36 -20.32
CA HIS A 440 -35.43 20.16 -21.41
C HIS A 440 -35.04 19.09 -22.44
N ALA A 441 -33.83 18.51 -22.35
CA ALA A 441 -33.40 17.40 -23.21
C ALA A 441 -33.71 16.02 -22.61
N ARG A 442 -34.01 15.91 -21.31
CA ARG A 442 -34.37 14.63 -20.65
C ARG A 442 -35.85 14.27 -20.74
N ASP A 443 -36.74 15.23 -21.02
CA ASP A 443 -38.18 14.97 -21.15
C ASP A 443 -38.64 14.67 -22.60
N ARG A 444 -37.72 14.59 -23.57
CA ARG A 444 -38.03 14.26 -24.99
C ARG A 444 -37.52 12.90 -25.48
N GLN A 445 -36.91 12.08 -24.62
CA GLN A 445 -36.50 10.71 -24.96
C GLN A 445 -37.33 9.61 -24.28
N ALA A 446 -38.38 9.97 -23.52
CA ALA A 446 -39.27 9.02 -22.85
C ALA A 446 -40.64 8.84 -23.55
N LEU A 447 -40.79 9.23 -24.81
CA LEU A 447 -42.07 9.17 -25.56
C LEU A 447 -41.97 8.57 -26.98
N LEU A 448 -40.90 7.81 -27.28
CA LEU A 448 -40.77 7.03 -28.52
C LEU A 448 -40.14 5.67 -28.22
N ALA A 449 -40.86 4.85 -27.46
CA ALA A 449 -40.60 3.41 -27.28
C ALA A 449 -41.90 2.73 -26.81
N ASP A 450 -42.96 2.87 -27.60
CA ASP A 450 -44.15 2.02 -27.61
C ASP A 450 -44.77 2.15 -29.01
N GLU A 451 -44.17 1.44 -29.97
CA GLU A 451 -44.79 0.86 -31.18
C GLU A 451 -43.87 -0.23 -31.75
#